data_AF-A0A6C0FED7-F1
#
_entry.id   AF-A0A6C0FED7-F1
#
_cell.length_a   1.000
_cell.length_b   1.000
_cell.length_c   1.000
_cell.angle_alpha   90.00
_cell.angle_beta   90.00
_cell.angle_gamma   90.00
#
_symmetry.space_group_name_H-M   'P 1'
#
loop_
_entity.id
_entity.type
_entity.pdbx_description
1 polymer ?
#
loop_
_entity_poly.entity_id
_entity_poly.type
_entity_poly.pdbx_seq_one_letter_code
_entity_poly.pdbx_strand_id
1 'polypeptide(L)'
;MEDKSAIYCNNCGLKGHIQRDCRNPVLSCGNLIFRKDTEEPQVLMIQRKDSLCFIEFIRGKYDVFNIDYIQILIDKFTVDEKRSIINHSFDELWSTLWMIDIGNIQKNSDYYKGHDKFMRLSTGFHFKKRDIFINLQYFVDNSETNYMMTEWEFPKGRRNHRESDLDCAKREFNEETNYNCDDYKLIMNLEPFTEEFVGENRVRYKYLYYIGYLTNLEKEVFIDITNKDQVTELKDIKWVTKSESLEMIRDYHHTRFKIINDIFDFIDSLSEKYILV
;
A
#
# COMPACT_ATOMS: atom_id res chain seq x y z
N MET A 1 -16.27 -30.89 -18.65
CA MET A 1 -15.57 -30.09 -19.68
C MET A 1 -15.53 -28.66 -19.20
N GLU A 2 -14.38 -28.17 -18.75
CA GLU A 2 -14.25 -26.75 -18.40
C GLU A 2 -14.33 -25.92 -19.69
N ASP A 3 -15.26 -24.97 -19.71
CA ASP A 3 -15.40 -24.00 -20.78
C ASP A 3 -14.15 -23.11 -20.83
N LYS A 4 -13.28 -23.39 -21.80
CA LYS A 4 -12.02 -22.66 -22.05
C LYS A 4 -12.24 -21.19 -22.44
N SER A 5 -13.48 -20.74 -22.62
CA SER A 5 -13.84 -19.36 -23.01
C SER A 5 -14.32 -18.46 -21.86
N ALA A 6 -14.49 -19.00 -20.65
CA ALA A 6 -15.02 -18.23 -19.54
C ALA A 6 -14.04 -17.12 -19.08
N ILE A 7 -14.47 -15.86 -19.19
CA ILE A 7 -13.76 -14.70 -18.66
C ILE A 7 -13.95 -14.67 -17.14
N TYR A 8 -12.85 -14.63 -16.40
CA TYR A 8 -12.83 -14.48 -14.93
C TYR A 8 -12.27 -13.13 -14.54
N CYS A 9 -12.87 -12.53 -13.52
CA CYS A 9 -12.43 -11.26 -12.96
C CYS A 9 -11.35 -11.48 -11.89
N ASN A 10 -10.14 -10.97 -12.10
CA ASN A 10 -9.05 -11.08 -11.09
C ASN A 10 -9.40 -10.38 -9.76
N ASN A 11 -10.31 -9.39 -9.77
CA ASN A 11 -10.70 -8.65 -8.57
C ASN A 11 -11.73 -9.36 -7.67
N CYS A 12 -12.75 -10.01 -8.23
CA CYS A 12 -13.78 -10.70 -7.43
C CYS A 12 -13.88 -12.21 -7.64
N GLY A 13 -13.12 -12.79 -8.57
CA GLY A 13 -13.12 -14.23 -8.86
C GLY A 13 -14.35 -14.72 -9.64
N LEU A 14 -15.35 -13.86 -9.84
CA LEU A 14 -16.59 -14.20 -10.55
C LEU A 14 -16.39 -14.24 -12.07
N LYS A 15 -17.23 -15.04 -12.74
CA LYS A 15 -17.28 -15.16 -14.21
C LYS A 15 -18.04 -14.00 -14.85
N GLY A 16 -17.76 -13.72 -16.12
CA GLY A 16 -18.59 -12.89 -16.99
C GLY A 16 -18.20 -11.43 -17.11
N HIS A 17 -17.10 -10.98 -16.49
CA HIS A 17 -16.56 -9.63 -16.66
C HIS A 17 -15.05 -9.57 -16.42
N ILE A 18 -14.39 -8.54 -16.96
CA ILE A 18 -12.98 -8.23 -16.67
C ILE A 18 -12.85 -7.35 -15.42
N GLN A 19 -11.66 -7.30 -14.83
CA GLN A 19 -11.38 -6.52 -13.62
C GLN A 19 -11.79 -5.04 -13.73
N ARG A 20 -11.59 -4.41 -14.89
CA ARG A 20 -11.94 -3.00 -15.10
C ARG A 20 -13.44 -2.71 -14.93
N ASP A 21 -14.28 -3.70 -15.19
CA ASP A 21 -15.75 -3.56 -15.13
C ASP A 21 -16.32 -4.10 -13.80
N CYS A 22 -15.43 -4.49 -12.86
CA CYS A 22 -15.82 -5.03 -11.58
C CYS A 22 -16.43 -3.95 -10.69
N ARG A 23 -17.59 -4.25 -10.11
CA ARG A 23 -18.29 -3.34 -9.18
C ARG A 23 -17.95 -3.60 -7.71
N ASN A 24 -17.27 -4.72 -7.42
CA ASN A 24 -16.82 -5.03 -6.07
C ASN A 24 -15.62 -4.15 -5.70
N PRO A 25 -15.38 -3.91 -4.38
CA PRO A 25 -14.17 -3.24 -3.93
C PRO A 25 -12.91 -3.89 -4.51
N VAL A 26 -11.87 -3.09 -4.72
CA VAL A 26 -10.56 -3.59 -5.13
C VAL A 26 -9.99 -4.43 -3.98
N LEU A 27 -9.82 -5.73 -4.24
CA LEU A 27 -9.43 -6.71 -3.25
C LEU A 27 -7.91 -6.86 -3.19
N SER A 28 -7.37 -6.81 -1.98
CA SER A 28 -6.04 -7.34 -1.67
C SER A 28 -6.14 -8.39 -0.57
N CYS A 29 -5.29 -9.41 -0.65
CA CYS A 29 -5.22 -10.49 0.34
C CYS A 29 -3.81 -10.49 0.95
N GLY A 30 -3.72 -10.71 2.25
CA GLY A 30 -2.46 -10.71 3.00
C GLY A 30 -2.49 -11.67 4.17
N ASN A 31 -1.32 -12.07 4.64
CA ASN A 31 -1.19 -12.77 5.90
C ASN A 31 -0.82 -11.79 6.99
N LEU A 32 -1.45 -11.96 8.15
CA LEU A 32 -1.08 -11.25 9.35
C LEU A 32 -0.46 -12.24 10.32
N ILE A 33 0.86 -12.21 10.40
CA ILE A 33 1.61 -13.09 11.29
C ILE A 33 1.97 -12.31 12.55
N PHE A 34 1.70 -12.91 13.70
CA PHE A 34 2.09 -12.40 15.01
C PHE A 34 3.13 -13.30 15.68
N ARG A 35 3.85 -12.76 16.67
CA ARG A 35 4.75 -13.50 17.56
C ARG A 35 4.47 -13.13 19.01
N LYS A 36 4.74 -14.05 19.94
CA LYS A 36 4.48 -13.90 21.40
C LYS A 36 5.66 -14.36 22.26
N ASP A 37 6.84 -14.48 21.67
CA ASP A 37 8.08 -14.83 22.35
C ASP A 37 8.82 -13.61 22.94
N THR A 38 8.23 -12.42 22.78
CA THR A 38 8.64 -11.13 23.35
C THR A 38 7.76 -10.74 24.54
N GLU A 39 8.16 -9.71 25.31
CA GLU A 39 7.40 -9.22 26.47
C GLU A 39 5.97 -8.79 26.10
N GLU A 40 5.84 -8.06 24.99
CA GLU A 40 4.57 -7.72 24.37
C GLU A 40 4.41 -8.47 23.05
N PRO A 41 3.20 -8.92 22.67
CA PRO A 41 2.97 -9.47 21.35
C PRO A 41 3.33 -8.48 20.25
N GLN A 42 3.80 -9.00 19.13
CA GLN A 42 4.16 -8.19 17.96
C GLN A 42 3.51 -8.73 16.68
N VAL A 43 3.25 -7.85 15.73
CA VAL A 43 2.78 -8.17 14.38
C VAL A 43 3.79 -7.69 13.35
N LEU A 44 3.88 -8.37 12.22
CA LEU A 44 4.78 -7.96 11.13
C LEU A 44 4.13 -6.87 10.28
N MET A 45 4.81 -5.73 10.13
CA MET A 45 4.40 -4.63 9.26
C MET A 45 5.51 -4.26 8.27
N ILE A 46 5.09 -3.73 7.13
CA ILE A 46 5.95 -3.23 6.06
C ILE A 46 5.73 -1.74 5.85
N GLN A 47 6.78 -1.03 5.47
CA GLN A 47 6.74 0.35 5.07
C GLN A 47 6.82 0.45 3.56
N ARG A 48 5.89 1.20 2.94
CA ARG A 48 5.94 1.48 1.51
C ARG A 48 7.16 2.33 1.15
N LYS A 49 7.80 2.07 0.01
CA LYS A 49 8.90 2.90 -0.50
C LYS A 49 8.49 4.35 -0.72
N ASP A 50 7.36 4.52 -1.39
CA ASP A 50 6.74 5.79 -1.73
C ASP A 50 5.29 5.82 -1.26
N SER A 51 4.80 7.01 -0.88
CA SER A 51 3.42 7.21 -0.46
C SER A 51 2.45 6.96 -1.61
N LEU A 52 1.24 6.50 -1.28
CA LEU A 52 0.23 6.17 -2.29
C LEU A 52 -0.15 7.41 -3.12
N CYS A 53 -0.25 8.55 -2.45
CA CYS A 53 -0.57 9.82 -3.10
C CYS A 53 0.57 10.33 -3.98
N PHE A 54 1.84 10.14 -3.58
CA PHE A 54 2.98 10.49 -4.42
C PHE A 54 3.04 9.67 -5.70
N ILE A 55 2.88 8.35 -5.60
CA ILE A 55 2.81 7.46 -6.78
C ILE A 55 1.67 7.89 -7.72
N GLU A 56 0.50 8.19 -7.16
CA GLU A 56 -0.66 8.62 -7.95
C GLU A 56 -0.42 9.97 -8.67
N PHE A 57 0.23 10.90 -7.98
CA PHE A 57 0.62 12.19 -8.51
C PHE A 57 1.65 12.07 -9.64
N ILE A 58 2.75 11.33 -9.45
CA ILE A 58 3.77 11.15 -10.49
C ILE A 58 3.18 10.47 -11.74
N ARG A 59 2.22 9.56 -11.57
CA ARG A 59 1.50 8.92 -12.70
C ARG A 59 0.46 9.81 -13.37
N GLY A 60 0.26 11.04 -12.89
CA GLY A 60 -0.67 12.01 -13.47
C GLY A 60 -2.13 11.58 -13.38
N LYS A 61 -2.53 10.86 -12.32
CA LYS A 61 -3.91 10.37 -12.13
C LYS A 61 -4.86 11.40 -11.48
N TYR A 62 -4.71 12.66 -11.87
CA TYR A 62 -5.55 13.77 -11.42
C TYR A 62 -5.88 14.71 -12.58
N ASP A 63 -6.87 15.58 -12.42
CA ASP A 63 -7.08 16.71 -13.33
C ASP A 63 -6.27 17.92 -12.83
N VAL A 64 -5.46 18.53 -13.69
CA VAL A 64 -4.63 19.71 -13.36
C VAL A 64 -5.46 20.91 -12.89
N PHE A 65 -6.75 20.96 -13.25
CA PHE A 65 -7.66 22.01 -12.83
C PHE A 65 -8.44 21.67 -11.55
N ASN A 66 -8.30 20.45 -11.04
CA ASN A 66 -8.88 20.05 -9.76
C ASN A 66 -7.89 20.33 -8.62
N ILE A 67 -7.76 21.62 -8.29
CA ILE A 67 -6.82 22.14 -7.29
C ILE A 67 -7.01 21.46 -5.94
N ASP A 68 -8.25 21.24 -5.53
CA ASP A 68 -8.55 20.66 -4.22
C ASP A 68 -8.08 19.20 -4.14
N TYR A 69 -8.20 18.43 -5.24
CA TYR A 69 -7.70 17.06 -5.27
C TYR A 69 -6.18 16.98 -5.27
N ILE A 70 -5.50 17.86 -6.00
CA ILE A 70 -4.03 17.91 -5.99
C ILE A 70 -3.53 18.29 -4.60
N GLN A 71 -4.20 19.21 -3.92
CA GLN A 71 -3.87 19.55 -2.53
C GLN A 71 -4.00 18.33 -1.61
N ILE A 72 -5.10 17.57 -1.71
CA ILE A 72 -5.27 16.31 -0.95
C ILE A 72 -4.11 15.33 -1.18
N LEU A 73 -3.66 15.18 -2.43
CA LEU A 73 -2.53 14.30 -2.74
C LEU A 73 -1.25 14.80 -2.05
N ILE A 74 -0.91 16.08 -2.22
CA ILE A 74 0.32 16.68 -1.68
C ILE A 74 0.30 16.73 -0.15
N ASP A 75 -0.87 16.93 0.48
CA ASP A 75 -1.05 16.80 1.92
C ASP A 75 -0.75 15.41 2.44
N LYS A 76 -0.74 14.39 1.60
CA LYS A 76 -0.42 13.02 2.03
C LYS A 76 1.00 12.59 1.69
N PHE A 77 1.79 13.49 1.11
CA PHE A 77 3.21 13.26 0.86
C PHE A 77 4.00 13.32 2.15
N THR A 78 5.13 12.61 2.17
CA THR A 78 6.18 12.86 3.14
C THR A 78 6.85 14.21 2.89
N VAL A 79 7.52 14.74 3.91
CA VAL A 79 8.33 15.97 3.78
C VAL A 79 9.38 15.81 2.67
N ASP A 80 9.98 14.63 2.52
CA ASP A 80 10.99 14.38 1.47
C ASP A 80 10.37 14.28 0.08
N GLU A 81 9.18 13.72 -0.06
CA GLU A 81 8.42 13.70 -1.32
C GLU A 81 8.02 15.12 -1.75
N LYS A 82 7.56 15.96 -0.80
CA LYS A 82 7.28 17.39 -1.05
C LYS A 82 8.51 18.14 -1.55
N ARG A 83 9.68 17.91 -0.93
CA ARG A 83 10.95 18.48 -1.41
C ARG A 83 11.33 17.94 -2.79
N SER A 84 11.10 16.65 -3.02
CA SER A 84 11.49 15.98 -4.27
C SER A 84 10.74 16.55 -5.47
N ILE A 85 9.42 16.79 -5.37
CA ILE A 85 8.66 17.37 -6.49
C ILE A 85 9.08 18.81 -6.84
N ILE A 86 9.70 19.54 -5.91
CA ILE A 86 10.20 20.90 -6.15
C ILE A 86 11.60 20.88 -6.76
N ASN A 87 12.46 19.97 -6.30
CA ASN A 87 13.89 20.03 -6.57
C ASN A 87 14.36 19.09 -7.70
N HIS A 88 13.52 18.14 -8.13
CA HIS A 88 13.89 17.17 -9.17
C HIS A 88 13.03 17.33 -10.43
N SER A 89 13.61 16.96 -11.56
CA SER A 89 12.89 16.84 -12.84
C SER A 89 11.94 15.65 -12.82
N PHE A 90 10.94 15.66 -13.71
CA PHE A 90 10.01 14.54 -13.84
C PHE A 90 10.71 13.21 -14.15
N ASP A 91 11.75 13.24 -14.98
CA ASP A 91 12.50 12.03 -15.37
C ASP A 91 13.27 11.43 -14.20
N GLU A 92 13.85 12.27 -13.33
CA GLU A 92 14.49 11.82 -12.08
C GLU A 92 13.44 11.19 -11.14
N LEU A 93 12.31 11.86 -10.92
CA LEU A 93 11.22 11.34 -10.07
C LEU A 93 10.69 10.00 -10.59
N TRP A 94 10.47 9.89 -11.90
CA TRP A 94 10.01 8.67 -12.54
C TRP A 94 11.04 7.54 -12.45
N SER A 95 12.31 7.85 -12.70
CA SER A 95 13.43 6.92 -12.59
C SER A 95 13.56 6.36 -11.17
N THR A 96 13.49 7.22 -10.15
CA THR A 96 13.53 6.80 -8.74
C THR A 96 12.34 5.93 -8.37
N LEU A 97 11.12 6.31 -8.78
CA LEU A 97 9.90 5.57 -8.46
C LEU A 97 9.97 4.12 -8.93
N TRP A 98 10.47 3.90 -10.15
CA TRP A 98 10.54 2.56 -10.76
C TRP A 98 11.90 1.87 -10.61
N MET A 99 12.88 2.50 -9.95
CA MET A 99 14.27 2.01 -9.83
C MET A 99 14.89 1.63 -11.19
N ILE A 100 14.67 2.49 -12.18
CA ILE A 100 15.21 2.33 -13.53
C ILE A 100 16.17 3.46 -13.83
N ASP A 101 17.24 3.20 -14.59
CA ASP A 101 18.11 4.29 -15.04
C ASP A 101 17.34 5.27 -15.92
N ILE A 102 17.66 6.57 -15.80
CA ILE A 102 17.04 7.63 -16.62
C ILE A 102 17.15 7.33 -18.12
N GLY A 103 18.28 6.77 -18.57
CA GLY A 103 18.49 6.38 -19.97
C GLY A 103 17.61 5.21 -20.45
N ASN A 104 17.02 4.45 -19.52
CA ASN A 104 16.23 3.25 -19.77
C ASN A 104 14.71 3.47 -19.55
N ILE A 105 14.25 4.71 -19.38
CA ILE A 105 12.84 5.02 -19.15
C ILE A 105 11.99 4.58 -20.36
N GLN A 106 11.14 3.58 -20.13
CA GLN A 106 10.11 3.18 -21.07
C GLN A 106 8.90 4.10 -20.92
N LYS A 107 8.71 4.98 -21.91
CA LYS A 107 7.64 5.98 -21.91
C LYS A 107 6.28 5.35 -22.24
N ASN A 108 5.64 4.80 -21.23
CA ASN A 108 4.27 4.30 -21.32
C ASN A 108 3.24 5.44 -21.24
N SER A 109 1.95 5.11 -21.31
CA SER A 109 0.90 6.13 -21.28
C SER A 109 0.82 6.90 -19.95
N ASP A 110 1.21 6.28 -18.84
CA ASP A 110 1.21 6.95 -17.53
C ASP A 110 2.39 7.93 -17.44
N TYR A 111 3.55 7.59 -17.99
CA TYR A 111 4.70 8.49 -18.07
C TYR A 111 4.31 9.79 -18.80
N TYR A 112 3.76 9.70 -20.02
CA TYR A 112 3.42 10.91 -20.79
C TYR A 112 2.36 11.76 -20.10
N LYS A 113 1.33 11.14 -19.51
CA LYS A 113 0.29 11.86 -18.75
C LYS A 113 0.87 12.53 -17.51
N GLY A 114 1.72 11.83 -16.76
CA GLY A 114 2.40 12.37 -15.59
C GLY A 114 3.28 13.54 -15.96
N HIS A 115 4.11 13.36 -16.99
CA HIS A 115 5.05 14.36 -17.49
C HIS A 115 4.35 15.67 -17.85
N ASP A 116 3.34 15.62 -18.73
CA ASP A 116 2.68 16.83 -19.22
C ASP A 116 1.98 17.60 -18.09
N LYS A 117 1.37 16.88 -17.14
CA LYS A 117 0.72 17.47 -15.97
C LYS A 117 1.73 18.04 -14.99
N PHE A 118 2.80 17.32 -14.72
CA PHE A 118 3.90 17.80 -13.89
C PHE A 118 4.49 19.08 -14.46
N MET A 119 4.87 19.10 -15.75
CA MET A 119 5.41 20.29 -16.41
C MET A 119 4.45 21.48 -16.38
N ARG A 120 3.14 21.24 -16.50
CA ARG A 120 2.12 22.28 -16.35
C ARG A 120 2.10 22.86 -14.94
N LEU A 121 2.26 22.04 -13.90
CA LEU A 121 2.31 22.50 -12.51
C LEU A 121 3.67 23.13 -12.17
N SER A 122 4.78 22.68 -12.75
CA SER A 122 6.11 23.28 -12.54
C SER A 122 6.17 24.68 -13.15
N THR A 123 5.69 24.85 -14.38
CA THR A 123 5.63 26.16 -15.06
C THR A 123 4.57 27.08 -14.46
N GLY A 124 3.48 26.48 -13.97
CA GLY A 124 2.36 27.15 -13.37
C GLY A 124 1.37 27.76 -14.36
N PHE A 125 0.20 28.13 -13.86
CA PHE A 125 -0.86 28.76 -14.65
C PHE A 125 -1.80 29.59 -13.77
N HIS A 126 -2.48 30.54 -14.41
CA HIS A 126 -3.49 31.34 -13.74
C HIS A 126 -4.84 30.60 -13.68
N PHE A 127 -5.31 30.28 -12.47
CA PHE A 127 -6.59 29.62 -12.24
C PHE A 127 -7.70 30.65 -12.08
N LYS A 128 -8.31 31.03 -13.22
CA LYS A 128 -9.31 32.12 -13.32
C LYS A 128 -10.46 32.04 -12.33
N LYS A 129 -10.91 30.83 -11.95
CA LYS A 129 -12.06 30.65 -11.04
C LYS A 129 -11.81 31.23 -9.64
N ARG A 130 -10.56 31.23 -9.17
CA ARG A 130 -10.17 31.77 -7.87
C ARG A 130 -9.25 32.99 -7.97
N ASP A 131 -8.89 33.42 -9.18
CA ASP A 131 -7.95 34.53 -9.44
C ASP A 131 -6.59 34.34 -8.74
N ILE A 132 -6.06 33.12 -8.82
CA ILE A 132 -4.78 32.73 -8.19
C ILE A 132 -3.82 32.12 -9.21
N PHE A 133 -2.53 32.35 -9.01
CA PHE A 133 -1.48 31.64 -9.74
C PHE A 133 -1.17 30.31 -9.06
N ILE A 134 -1.29 29.20 -9.80
CA ILE A 134 -1.06 27.85 -9.32
C ILE A 134 0.24 27.33 -9.91
N ASN A 135 1.11 26.78 -9.06
CA ASN A 135 2.27 25.97 -9.43
C ASN A 135 2.54 24.92 -8.35
N LEU A 136 3.61 24.11 -8.46
CA LEU A 136 3.97 23.13 -7.42
C LEU A 136 4.22 23.78 -6.06
N GLN A 137 4.91 24.92 -6.04
CA GLN A 137 5.23 25.63 -4.80
C GLN A 137 3.96 26.03 -4.04
N TYR A 138 2.93 26.49 -4.74
CA TYR A 138 1.62 26.80 -4.16
C TYR A 138 1.09 25.63 -3.31
N PHE A 139 1.11 24.40 -3.83
CA PHE A 139 0.55 23.26 -3.09
C PHE A 139 1.40 22.86 -1.89
N VAL A 140 2.73 22.93 -2.02
CA VAL A 140 3.66 22.63 -0.93
C VAL A 140 3.52 23.65 0.20
N ASP A 141 3.43 24.94 -0.14
CA ASP A 141 3.29 26.03 0.84
C ASP A 141 1.94 26.00 1.57
N ASN A 142 0.88 25.56 0.88
CA ASN A 142 -0.46 25.42 1.46
C ASN A 142 -0.69 24.07 2.15
N SER A 143 0.32 23.21 2.22
CA SER A 143 0.16 21.91 2.84
C SER A 143 0.29 21.97 4.36
N GLU A 144 -0.69 21.43 5.08
CA GLU A 144 -0.76 21.50 6.55
C GLU A 144 -0.08 20.32 7.26
N THR A 145 0.38 19.30 6.51
CA THR A 145 0.90 18.05 7.06
C THR A 145 2.42 17.97 7.03
N ASN A 146 3.01 17.20 7.94
CA ASN A 146 4.46 17.01 8.04
C ASN A 146 4.82 15.54 8.28
N TYR A 147 4.38 14.68 7.38
CA TYR A 147 4.67 13.25 7.47
C TYR A 147 6.15 12.94 7.24
N MET A 148 6.82 12.35 8.24
CA MET A 148 8.25 12.03 8.16
C MET A 148 8.53 10.67 7.49
N MET A 149 7.65 9.71 7.70
CA MET A 149 7.72 8.37 7.12
C MET A 149 6.64 8.20 6.07
N THR A 150 6.79 7.30 5.10
CA THR A 150 5.68 6.77 4.27
C THR A 150 4.78 5.84 5.08
N GLU A 151 3.69 5.40 4.47
CA GLU A 151 2.66 4.58 5.07
C GLU A 151 3.21 3.20 5.49
N TRP A 152 2.91 2.82 6.73
CA TRP A 152 3.09 1.47 7.25
C TRP A 152 1.80 0.67 7.16
N GLU A 153 1.89 -0.57 6.72
CA GLU A 153 0.76 -1.46 6.49
C GLU A 153 1.11 -2.93 6.74
N PHE A 154 0.07 -3.78 6.77
CA PHE A 154 0.27 -5.23 6.78
C PHE A 154 0.60 -5.73 5.36
N PRO A 155 1.48 -6.74 5.23
CA PRO A 155 1.83 -7.31 3.93
C PRO A 155 0.59 -7.88 3.22
N LYS A 156 0.40 -7.52 1.96
CA LYS A 156 -0.75 -7.88 1.13
C LYS A 156 -0.50 -7.52 -0.33
N GLY A 157 -1.20 -8.21 -1.21
CA GLY A 157 -1.31 -7.73 -2.59
C GLY A 157 -2.48 -8.33 -3.32
N ARG A 158 -2.41 -8.30 -4.66
CA ARG A 158 -3.57 -8.56 -5.52
C ARG A 158 -3.49 -9.94 -6.10
N ARG A 159 -4.64 -10.58 -6.26
CA ARG A 159 -4.70 -11.91 -6.87
C ARG A 159 -4.17 -11.90 -8.28
N ASN A 160 -3.38 -12.92 -8.56
CA ASN A 160 -3.06 -13.37 -9.89
C ASN A 160 -4.27 -14.06 -10.54
N HIS A 161 -4.17 -14.31 -11.85
CA HIS A 161 -5.25 -14.94 -12.59
C HIS A 161 -5.53 -16.35 -12.04
N ARG A 162 -6.79 -16.59 -11.62
CA ARG A 162 -7.28 -17.87 -11.04
C ARG A 162 -6.64 -18.25 -9.70
N GLU A 163 -6.02 -17.31 -9.01
CA GLU A 163 -5.50 -17.51 -7.67
C GLU A 163 -6.63 -17.43 -6.62
N SER A 164 -6.58 -18.27 -5.59
CA SER A 164 -7.50 -18.16 -4.44
C SER A 164 -7.08 -17.02 -3.51
N ASP A 165 -8.00 -16.52 -2.68
CA ASP A 165 -7.69 -15.44 -1.71
C ASP A 165 -6.57 -15.86 -0.74
N LEU A 166 -6.59 -17.13 -0.29
CA LEU A 166 -5.60 -17.70 0.61
C LEU A 166 -4.23 -17.89 -0.06
N ASP A 167 -4.21 -18.40 -1.30
CA ASP A 167 -2.94 -18.60 -2.01
C ASP A 167 -2.30 -17.26 -2.36
N CYS A 168 -3.11 -16.25 -2.73
CA CYS A 168 -2.65 -14.88 -2.89
C CYS A 168 -2.05 -14.33 -1.60
N ALA A 169 -2.73 -14.49 -0.46
CA ALA A 169 -2.22 -14.01 0.81
C ALA A 169 -0.85 -14.64 1.18
N LYS A 170 -0.67 -15.94 0.90
CA LYS A 170 0.61 -16.64 1.12
C LYS A 170 1.71 -16.16 0.17
N ARG A 171 1.41 -16.00 -1.11
CA ARG A 171 2.36 -15.53 -2.13
C ARG A 171 2.81 -14.10 -1.84
N GLU A 172 1.88 -13.18 -1.64
CA GLU A 172 2.17 -11.77 -1.39
C GLU A 172 2.96 -11.59 -0.08
N PHE A 173 2.59 -12.34 0.98
CA PHE A 173 3.36 -12.34 2.21
C PHE A 173 4.80 -12.83 1.97
N ASN A 174 5.00 -13.83 1.11
CA ASN A 174 6.34 -14.29 0.76
C ASN A 174 7.13 -13.23 -0.04
N GLU A 175 6.53 -12.67 -1.08
CA GLU A 175 7.12 -11.65 -1.96
C GLU A 175 7.56 -10.42 -1.15
N GLU A 176 6.74 -9.94 -0.22
CA GLU A 176 7.00 -8.74 0.57
C GLU A 176 7.85 -8.97 1.82
N THR A 177 7.97 -10.21 2.34
CA THR A 177 8.60 -10.46 3.65
C THR A 177 9.67 -11.54 3.68
N ASN A 178 9.84 -12.32 2.60
CA ASN A 178 10.66 -13.53 2.53
C ASN A 178 10.28 -14.65 3.52
N TYR A 179 9.19 -14.53 4.29
CA TYR A 179 8.70 -15.63 5.12
C TYR A 179 7.97 -16.66 4.27
N ASN A 180 8.38 -17.92 4.39
CA ASN A 180 7.81 -19.07 3.69
C ASN A 180 6.71 -19.72 4.54
N CYS A 181 5.91 -20.60 3.93
CA CYS A 181 4.85 -21.32 4.65
C CYS A 181 5.37 -22.20 5.81
N ASP A 182 6.65 -22.53 5.84
CA ASP A 182 7.27 -23.30 6.93
C ASP A 182 7.68 -22.42 8.13
N ASP A 183 7.71 -21.09 7.94
CA ASP A 183 8.11 -20.16 9.00
C ASP A 183 6.95 -19.75 9.91
N TYR A 184 5.70 -20.00 9.51
CA TYR A 184 4.50 -19.61 10.25
C TYR A 184 3.36 -20.63 10.10
N LYS A 185 2.35 -20.53 10.96
CA LYS A 185 1.11 -21.31 10.85
C LYS A 185 -0.11 -20.40 10.88
N LEU A 186 -1.01 -20.59 9.91
CA LEU A 186 -2.30 -19.87 9.85
C LEU A 186 -3.37 -20.57 10.70
N ILE A 187 -4.25 -19.77 11.30
CA ILE A 187 -5.38 -20.24 12.09
C ILE A 187 -6.58 -20.43 11.15
N MET A 188 -6.67 -21.61 10.53
CA MET A 188 -7.60 -21.88 9.43
C MET A 188 -9.09 -21.90 9.82
N ASN A 189 -9.40 -22.04 11.11
CA ASN A 189 -10.77 -22.07 11.63
C ASN A 189 -11.29 -20.69 12.07
N LEU A 190 -10.61 -19.61 11.68
CA LEU A 190 -11.03 -18.23 11.92
C LEU A 190 -11.41 -17.56 10.59
N GLU A 191 -12.46 -16.74 10.60
CA GLU A 191 -12.76 -15.86 9.47
C GLU A 191 -11.66 -14.80 9.33
N PRO A 192 -11.19 -14.48 8.10
CA PRO A 192 -10.18 -13.45 7.90
C PRO A 192 -10.62 -12.08 8.39
N PHE A 193 -9.71 -11.33 9.01
CA PHE A 193 -9.96 -9.94 9.35
C PHE A 193 -10.14 -9.12 8.07
N THR A 194 -11.07 -8.17 8.10
CA THR A 194 -11.44 -7.39 6.90
C THR A 194 -11.32 -5.90 7.15
N GLU A 195 -10.53 -5.21 6.33
CA GLU A 195 -10.49 -3.74 6.26
C GLU A 195 -11.22 -3.25 5.00
N GLU A 196 -12.18 -2.34 5.12
CA GLU A 196 -12.88 -1.75 3.97
C GLU A 196 -12.90 -0.22 4.06
N PHE A 197 -12.51 0.47 2.99
CA PHE A 197 -12.48 1.94 2.94
C PHE A 197 -12.64 2.47 1.51
N VAL A 198 -12.82 3.79 1.39
CA VAL A 198 -12.83 4.52 0.12
C VAL A 198 -11.55 5.34 0.04
N GLY A 199 -10.73 5.11 -0.99
CA GLY A 199 -9.54 5.91 -1.24
C GLY A 199 -9.87 7.30 -1.79
N GLU A 200 -8.85 8.14 -1.90
CA GLU A 200 -8.94 9.54 -2.34
C GLU A 200 -9.49 9.63 -3.76
N ASN A 201 -9.11 8.66 -4.59
CA ASN A 201 -9.59 8.48 -5.97
C ASN A 201 -11.04 7.97 -6.06
N ARG A 202 -11.77 7.89 -4.93
CA ARG A 202 -13.16 7.41 -4.79
C ARG A 202 -13.36 5.94 -5.12
N VAL A 203 -12.27 5.16 -5.19
CA VAL A 203 -12.33 3.71 -5.37
C VAL A 203 -12.54 3.06 -4.01
N ARG A 204 -13.40 2.03 -3.97
CA ARG A 204 -13.60 1.19 -2.78
C ARG A 204 -12.50 0.13 -2.72
N TYR A 205 -11.91 -0.05 -1.56
CA TYR A 205 -10.88 -1.06 -1.29
C TYR A 205 -11.37 -2.01 -0.20
N LYS A 206 -10.98 -3.27 -0.32
CA LYS A 206 -11.20 -4.32 0.68
C LYS A 206 -9.92 -5.11 0.86
N TYR A 207 -9.44 -5.24 2.09
CA TYR A 207 -8.31 -6.08 2.44
C TYR A 207 -8.80 -7.27 3.27
N LEU A 208 -8.33 -8.46 2.92
CA LEU A 208 -8.56 -9.70 3.66
C LEU A 208 -7.25 -10.17 4.29
N TYR A 209 -7.25 -10.35 5.61
CA TYR A 209 -6.08 -10.75 6.38
C TYR A 209 -6.29 -12.10 7.05
N TYR A 210 -5.52 -13.10 6.60
CA TYR A 210 -5.46 -14.41 7.22
C TYR A 210 -4.48 -14.36 8.38
N ILE A 211 -4.97 -14.58 9.60
CA ILE A 211 -4.13 -14.49 10.79
C ILE A 211 -3.39 -15.80 11.07
N GLY A 212 -2.15 -15.68 11.55
CA GLY A 212 -1.32 -16.79 11.94
C GLY A 212 -0.24 -16.38 12.92
N TYR A 213 0.56 -17.34 13.37
CA TYR A 213 1.65 -17.11 14.30
C TYR A 213 2.98 -17.61 13.73
N LEU A 214 4.05 -16.91 14.07
CA LEU A 214 5.41 -17.27 13.69
C LEU A 214 5.81 -18.57 14.41
N THR A 215 6.38 -19.52 13.67
CA THR A 215 6.94 -20.76 14.22
C THR A 215 8.46 -20.79 14.16
N ASN A 216 9.07 -20.08 13.20
CA ASN A 216 10.52 -19.94 13.09
C ASN A 216 10.98 -18.64 13.77
N LEU A 217 11.13 -18.69 15.10
CA LEU A 217 11.48 -17.52 15.92
C LEU A 217 12.91 -17.00 15.70
N GLU A 218 13.79 -17.86 15.18
CA GLU A 218 15.19 -17.53 14.88
C GLU A 218 15.35 -16.77 13.55
N LYS A 219 14.29 -16.69 12.73
CA LYS A 219 14.35 -16.01 11.44
C LYS A 219 14.27 -14.50 11.64
N GLU A 220 15.38 -13.84 11.35
CA GLU A 220 15.47 -12.39 11.34
C GLU A 220 14.65 -11.76 10.21
N VAL A 221 14.06 -10.60 10.50
CA VAL A 221 13.31 -9.80 9.54
C VAL A 221 14.21 -8.68 9.02
N PHE A 222 14.32 -8.56 7.69
CA PHE A 222 15.05 -7.49 7.03
C PHE A 222 14.60 -7.34 5.57
N ILE A 223 14.92 -6.19 4.95
CA ILE A 223 14.77 -6.02 3.50
C ILE A 223 15.93 -6.72 2.79
N ASP A 224 15.62 -7.77 2.03
CA ASP A 224 16.59 -8.48 1.23
C ASP A 224 16.83 -7.75 -0.10
N ILE A 225 18.02 -7.18 -0.24
CA ILE A 225 18.42 -6.44 -1.44
C ILE A 225 18.42 -7.29 -2.73
N THR A 226 18.41 -8.63 -2.60
CA THR A 226 18.33 -9.55 -3.73
C THR A 226 16.91 -9.88 -4.13
N ASN A 227 15.92 -9.63 -3.25
CA ASN A 227 14.51 -9.73 -3.55
C ASN A 227 14.04 -8.44 -4.25
N LYS A 228 13.77 -8.56 -5.56
CA LYS A 228 13.32 -7.44 -6.39
C LYS A 228 11.95 -6.89 -5.96
N ASP A 229 11.05 -7.76 -5.54
CA ASP A 229 9.70 -7.35 -5.15
C ASP A 229 9.78 -6.46 -3.88
N GLN A 230 10.58 -6.87 -2.89
CA GLN A 230 10.84 -6.04 -1.71
C GLN A 230 11.48 -4.69 -2.05
N VAL A 231 12.63 -4.67 -2.75
CA VAL A 231 13.37 -3.41 -2.96
C VAL A 231 12.59 -2.42 -3.82
N THR A 232 11.73 -2.89 -4.72
CA THR A 232 10.94 -2.01 -5.59
C THR A 232 9.75 -1.38 -4.88
N GLU A 233 9.14 -2.06 -3.91
CA GLU A 233 7.91 -1.61 -3.27
C GLU A 233 8.07 -1.15 -1.82
N LEU A 234 9.09 -1.62 -1.11
CA LEU A 234 9.24 -1.46 0.33
C LEU A 234 10.46 -0.60 0.70
N LYS A 235 10.29 0.19 1.76
CA LYS A 235 11.36 0.94 2.41
C LYS A 235 11.95 0.19 3.60
N ASP A 236 11.08 -0.48 4.35
CA ASP A 236 11.42 -1.07 5.64
C ASP A 236 10.40 -2.18 6.01
N ILE A 237 10.79 -3.05 6.93
CA ILE A 237 9.98 -4.16 7.43
C ILE A 237 10.37 -4.48 8.88
N LYS A 238 9.39 -4.63 9.76
CA LYS A 238 9.67 -4.93 11.18
C LYS A 238 8.50 -5.57 11.92
N TRP A 239 8.86 -6.24 13.01
CA TRP A 239 7.94 -6.61 14.07
C TRP A 239 7.63 -5.39 14.94
N VAL A 240 6.35 -5.16 15.21
CA VAL A 240 5.89 -4.00 16.00
C VAL A 240 4.84 -4.39 17.02
N THR A 241 4.86 -3.75 18.19
CA THR A 241 3.84 -3.89 19.22
C THR A 241 2.57 -3.11 18.86
N LYS A 242 1.51 -3.24 19.68
CA LYS A 242 0.27 -2.46 19.51
C LYS A 242 0.55 -0.96 19.54
N SER A 243 1.33 -0.50 20.52
CA SER A 243 1.63 0.94 20.68
C SER A 243 2.40 1.47 19.48
N GLU A 244 3.47 0.78 19.08
CA GLU A 244 4.27 1.16 17.91
C GLU A 244 3.43 1.19 16.64
N SER A 245 2.60 0.17 16.41
CA SER A 245 1.71 0.11 15.25
C SER A 245 0.77 1.32 15.18
N LEU A 246 0.17 1.70 16.30
CA LEU A 246 -0.78 2.82 16.37
C LEU A 246 -0.11 4.19 16.22
N GLU A 247 1.13 4.34 16.68
CA GLU A 247 1.93 5.56 16.51
C GLU A 247 2.41 5.75 15.07
N MET A 248 2.63 4.66 14.34
CA MET A 248 3.18 4.69 12.98
C MET A 248 2.14 4.91 11.88
N ILE A 249 0.88 4.54 12.11
CA ILE A 249 -0.17 4.72 11.12
C ILE A 249 -0.55 6.19 10.95
N ARG A 250 -0.95 6.56 9.73
CA ARG A 250 -1.48 7.89 9.44
C ARG A 250 -2.78 8.12 10.19
N ASP A 251 -2.97 9.35 10.65
CA ASP A 251 -4.18 9.86 11.28
C ASP A 251 -5.46 9.61 10.45
N TYR A 252 -5.38 9.70 9.12
CA TYR A 252 -6.51 9.43 8.24
C TYR A 252 -6.83 7.94 8.01
N HIS A 253 -6.01 7.01 8.50
CA HIS A 253 -6.25 5.56 8.37
C HIS A 253 -7.12 5.00 9.50
N HIS A 254 -8.33 5.54 9.67
CA HIS A 254 -9.23 5.14 10.76
C HIS A 254 -9.62 3.65 10.74
N THR A 255 -9.78 3.06 9.56
CA THR A 255 -10.11 1.64 9.40
C THR A 255 -8.96 0.74 9.82
N ARG A 256 -7.72 1.13 9.52
CA ARG A 256 -6.51 0.42 9.94
C ARG A 256 -6.28 0.53 11.44
N PHE A 257 -6.53 1.71 12.01
CA PHE A 257 -6.51 1.90 13.47
C PHE A 257 -7.44 0.90 14.16
N LYS A 258 -8.67 0.76 13.65
CA LYS A 258 -9.63 -0.22 14.17
C LYS A 258 -9.10 -1.65 14.04
N ILE A 259 -8.63 -2.02 12.84
CA ILE A 259 -8.14 -3.38 12.56
C ILE A 259 -6.97 -3.74 13.48
N ILE A 260 -6.00 -2.85 13.68
CA ILE A 260 -4.89 -3.06 14.62
C ILE A 260 -5.44 -3.39 16.02
N ASN A 261 -6.41 -2.64 16.53
CA ASN A 261 -7.01 -2.94 17.83
C ASN A 261 -7.69 -4.32 17.85
N ASP A 262 -8.53 -4.62 16.85
CA ASP A 262 -9.25 -5.89 16.75
C ASP A 262 -8.27 -7.09 16.71
N ILE A 263 -7.14 -6.95 16.02
CA ILE A 263 -6.08 -7.97 15.92
C ILE A 263 -5.40 -8.19 17.28
N PHE A 264 -4.96 -7.12 17.93
CA PHE A 264 -4.26 -7.26 19.21
C PHE A 264 -5.18 -7.76 20.32
N ASP A 265 -6.43 -7.32 20.34
CA ASP A 265 -7.44 -7.84 21.27
C ASP A 265 -7.67 -9.36 21.06
N PHE A 266 -7.66 -9.82 19.79
CA PHE A 266 -7.67 -11.24 19.48
C PHE A 266 -6.40 -11.95 19.98
N ILE A 267 -5.21 -11.42 19.71
CA ILE A 267 -3.93 -12.02 20.13
C ILE A 267 -3.84 -12.16 21.66
N ASP A 268 -4.35 -11.18 22.40
CA ASP A 268 -4.40 -11.18 23.86
C ASP A 268 -5.36 -12.27 24.36
N SER A 269 -6.52 -12.42 23.71
CA SER A 269 -7.50 -13.46 24.04
C SER A 269 -7.00 -14.90 23.86
N LEU A 270 -6.02 -15.12 22.97
CA LEU A 270 -5.42 -16.45 22.74
C LEU A 270 -4.67 -16.97 23.97
N SER A 271 -4.23 -16.09 24.88
CA SER A 271 -3.46 -16.45 26.08
C SER A 271 -4.29 -17.07 27.20
N GLU A 272 -5.62 -16.92 27.18
CA GLU A 272 -6.42 -17.22 28.38
C GLU A 272 -7.16 -18.56 28.35
N LYS A 273 -7.47 -19.14 27.18
CA LYS A 273 -8.32 -20.36 27.13
C LYS A 273 -8.07 -21.38 26.00
N TYR A 274 -7.19 -21.13 25.02
CA TYR A 274 -7.25 -21.91 23.77
C TYR A 274 -5.91 -22.33 23.15
N ILE A 275 -4.84 -22.43 23.94
CA ILE A 275 -3.69 -23.23 23.49
C ILE A 275 -4.02 -24.69 23.80
N LEU A 276 -4.66 -25.36 22.84
CA LEU A 276 -4.55 -26.81 22.77
C LEU A 276 -3.08 -27.12 22.49
N VAL A 277 -2.37 -27.44 23.57
CA VAL A 277 -1.06 -28.10 23.58
C VAL A 277 -1.17 -29.41 22.80
#